data_AF-W1XLD2-F1
#
_entry.id   AF-W1XLD2-F1
#
_cell.length_a   1.000
_cell.length_b   1.000
_cell.length_c   1.000
_cell.angle_alpha   90.00
_cell.angle_beta   90.00
_cell.angle_gamma   90.00
#
_symmetry.space_group_name_H-M   'P 1'
#
loop_
_entity.id
_entity.type
_entity.pdbx_description
1 polymer ?
#
loop_
_entity_poly.entity_id
_entity_poly.type
_entity_poly.pdbx_seq_one_letter_code
_entity_poly.pdbx_strand_id
1 'polypeptide(L)' 'MQLLRLELKGFKSFADKTIVKFSPGMTAVIGPNGSGKSNI' A
#
# COMPACT_ATOMS: atom_id res chain seq x y z
N MET A 1 -5.50 -11.50 -14.56
CA MET A 1 -5.02 -10.12 -14.36
C MET A 1 -4.53 -10.00 -12.93
N GLN A 2 -3.28 -9.55 -12.69
CA GLN A 2 -2.68 -9.48 -11.35
C GLN A 2 -2.06 -8.10 -11.13
N LEU A 3 -2.21 -7.54 -9.93
CA LEU A 3 -1.52 -6.32 -9.52
C LEU A 3 -0.07 -6.64 -9.16
N LEU A 4 0.89 -5.97 -9.79
CA LEU A 4 2.33 -6.20 -9.55
C LEU A 4 2.94 -5.16 -8.60
N ARG A 5 2.47 -3.92 -8.71
CA ARG A 5 3.02 -2.77 -7.97
C ARG A 5 1.98 -1.67 -7.80
N LEU A 6 2.04 -0.98 -6.67
CA LEU A 6 1.33 0.26 -6.40
C LEU A 6 2.37 1.34 -6.04
N GLU A 7 2.25 2.52 -6.67
CA GLU A 7 3.04 3.70 -6.33
C GLU A 7 2.12 4.80 -5.80
N LEU A 8 2.45 5.33 -4.63
CA LEU A 8 1.71 6.41 -3.98
C LEU A 8 2.67 7.58 -3.73
N LYS A 9 2.23 8.81 -4.02
CA LYS A 9 2.96 10.03 -3.68
C LYS A 9 1.95 11.15 -3.47
N GLY A 10 1.97 11.77 -2.29
CA GLY A 10 0.99 12.80 -1.92
C GLY A 10 -0.45 12.28 -1.76
N PHE A 11 -0.65 10.97 -1.56
CA PHE A 11 -1.99 10.39 -1.47
C PHE A 11 -2.40 10.15 -0.01
N LYS A 12 -3.36 10.93 0.49
CA LYS A 12 -3.88 10.83 1.87
C LYS A 12 -2.73 10.82 2.90
N SER A 13 -2.54 9.70 3.60
CA SER A 13 -1.48 9.51 4.60
C SER A 13 -0.09 9.20 4.00
N PHE A 14 0.02 9.01 2.69
CA PHE A 14 1.26 8.73 1.97
C PHE A 14 1.80 10.00 1.31
N ALA A 15 2.32 10.93 2.13
CA ALA A 15 2.91 12.18 1.65
C ALA A 15 4.14 11.92 0.75
N ASP A 16 5.04 11.06 1.22
CA ASP A 16 6.24 10.65 0.50
C ASP A 16 6.00 9.53 -0.51
N LYS A 17 6.94 9.37 -1.44
CA LYS A 17 6.89 8.32 -2.44
C LYS A 17 6.97 6.95 -1.76
N THR A 18 5.90 6.16 -1.88
CA THR A 18 5.79 4.80 -1.36
C THR A 18 5.57 3.83 -2.51
N ILE A 19 6.31 2.71 -2.50
CA ILE A 19 6.21 1.65 -3.51
C ILE A 19 5.85 0.35 -2.79
N VAL A 20 4.67 -0.20 -3.09
CA VAL A 20 4.24 -1.52 -2.62
C VAL A 20 4.39 -2.52 -3.76
N LYS A 21 5.15 -3.59 -3.53
CA LYS A 21 5.29 -4.70 -4.48
C LYS A 21 4.41 -5.85 -4.03
N PHE A 22 3.60 -6.38 -4.95
CA PHE A 22 2.71 -7.50 -4.66
C PHE A 22 3.36 -8.80 -5.11
N SER A 23 3.36 -9.77 -4.20
CA SER A 23 3.76 -11.14 -4.54
C SER A 23 2.54 -11.91 -5.06
N PRO A 24 2.74 -12.94 -5.89
CA PRO A 24 1.68 -13.87 -6.24
C PRO A 24 1.02 -14.49 -5.00
N GLY A 25 -0.30 -14.69 -5.05
CA GLY A 25 -1.08 -15.25 -3.95
C GLY A 25 -1.78 -14.20 -3.10
N MET A 26 -1.82 -14.40 -1.78
CA MET A 26 -2.55 -13.55 -0.84
C MET A 26 -1.61 -12.53 -0.18
N THR A 27 -1.98 -11.25 -0.26
CA THR A 27 -1.26 -10.15 0.43
C THR A 27 -2.15 -9.59 1.54
N ALA A 28 -1.61 -9.46 2.75
CA ALA A 28 -2.29 -8.83 3.88
C ALA A 28 -1.63 -7.50 4.24
N VAL A 29 -2.43 -6.44 4.38
CA VAL A 29 -1.96 -5.12 4.85
C VAL A 29 -2.29 -5.00 6.34
N ILE A 30 -1.24 -4.94 7.17
CA ILE A 30 -1.36 -4.92 8.64
C ILE A 30 -0.66 -3.71 9.24
N GLY A 31 -1.08 -3.32 10.44
CA GLY A 31 -0.46 -2.23 11.20
C GLY A 31 -1.38 -1.64 12.27
N PRO A 32 -0.85 -0.79 13.16
CA PRO A 32 -1.62 -0.10 14.20
C PRO A 32 -2.81 0.71 13.65
N ASN A 33 -3.78 1.03 14.48
CA ASN A 33 -4.88 1.91 14.09
C ASN A 33 -4.36 3.33 13.80
N GLY A 34 -4.89 3.95 12.75
CA GLY A 34 -4.41 5.26 12.27
C GLY A 34 -3.16 5.22 11.37
N SER A 35 -2.51 4.07 11.17
CA SER A 35 -1.29 3.94 10.33
C SER A 35 -1.50 4.14 8.82
N GLY A 36 -2.73 4.39 8.36
CA GLY A 36 -3.02 4.56 6.94
C GLY A 36 -3.20 3.26 6.14
N LYS A 37 -3.29 2.10 6.81
CA LYS A 37 -3.50 0.79 6.17
C LYS A 37 -4.72 0.70 5.24
N SER A 38 -5.82 1.40 5.54
CA SER A 38 -7.03 1.47 4.68
C SER A 38 -6.94 2.49 3.54
N ASN A 39 -5.83 3.24 3.46
CA ASN A 39 -5.55 4.15 2.36
C ASN A 39 -4.67 3.49 1.28
N ILE A 40 -4.14 2.29 1.54
CA ILE A 40 -3.53 1.41 0.53
C ILE A 40 -4.65 0.69 -0.20
#